data_AF-A0A965XIN5-F1
#
_entry.id   AF-A0A965XIN5-F1
#
_cell.length_a   1.000
_cell.length_b   1.000
_cell.length_c   1.000
_cell.angle_alpha   90.00
_cell.angle_beta   90.00
_cell.angle_gamma   90.00
#
_symmetry.space_group_name_H-M   'P 1'
#
loop_
_entity.id
_entity.type
_entity.pdbx_description
1 polymer ?
#
loop_
_entity_poly.entity_id
_entity_poly.type
_entity_poly.pdbx_seq_one_letter_code
_entity_poly.pdbx_strand_id
1 'polypeptide(L)'
;MKKFSFVTICTCFLIFALLRYPQAMLAAGANSVTLWFNQVLPSLFPFMVACGLLLRMGAAETAGEWLRPLMKPLFGLPGIAAFPFFLGIFSGYPMGAKITASLYAEKKISLSQAEHILSFCNNPGPLFLVGTVGAAFFHAPLWGYLFLLSCFLGAIATGIIFRLFYAASISNDFIPYQKNAPPSITQCLPQTIADSVDTITQIGGYIILFGVAVEAFEQTGIFHFLGHILAFLPFSKEFLYAISGGLLEMTNGAFLLSSAPDNLSFRLTACCVLVAFGGLSILCQTFGILQNVPIKKSRYLAAKICNGICSGFFFIMLAPFFEKYVQKPVPTLAMQAETAVSFPILSAKCSLLFFAFALIYAFKKRKQ
;
A
#
# COMPACT_ATOMS: atom_id res chain seq x y z
N MET A 1 17.01 24.27 10.93
CA MET A 1 18.12 24.54 9.98
C MET A 1 18.55 23.30 9.19
N LYS A 2 18.98 22.19 9.82
CA LYS A 2 19.49 21.00 9.08
C LYS A 2 18.50 20.31 8.12
N LYS A 3 17.21 20.18 8.48
CA LYS A 3 16.18 19.55 7.61
C LYS A 3 15.85 20.38 6.36
N PHE A 4 15.87 21.71 6.49
CA PHE A 4 15.58 22.62 5.38
C PHE A 4 16.69 22.53 4.32
N SER A 5 17.95 22.44 4.77
CA SER A 5 19.11 22.27 3.89
C SER A 5 19.06 20.97 3.06
N PHE A 6 18.62 19.84 3.62
CA PHE A 6 18.53 18.58 2.87
C PHE A 6 17.50 18.64 1.73
N VAL A 7 16.29 19.13 2.00
CA VAL A 7 15.24 19.25 0.97
C VAL A 7 15.69 20.20 -0.14
N THR A 8 16.30 21.34 0.22
CA THR A 8 16.86 22.27 -0.76
C THR A 8 17.90 21.60 -1.65
N ILE A 9 18.82 20.81 -1.09
CA ILE A 9 19.83 20.07 -1.86
C ILE A 9 19.16 19.08 -2.82
N CYS A 10 18.19 18.30 -2.37
CA CYS A 10 17.45 17.36 -3.23
C CYS A 10 16.72 18.08 -4.37
N THR A 11 16.10 19.23 -4.09
CA THR A 11 15.43 20.05 -5.11
C THR A 11 16.43 20.63 -6.11
N CYS A 12 17.55 21.20 -5.65
CA CYS A 12 18.61 21.69 -6.54
C CYS A 12 19.18 20.58 -7.41
N PHE A 13 19.37 19.38 -6.86
CA PHE A 13 19.81 18.20 -7.61
C PHE A 13 18.81 17.82 -8.70
N LEU A 14 17.52 17.76 -8.39
CA LEU A 14 16.48 17.47 -9.39
C LEU A 14 16.43 18.53 -10.49
N ILE A 15 16.54 19.81 -10.14
CA ILE A 15 16.60 20.91 -11.11
C ILE A 15 17.82 20.75 -12.02
N PHE A 16 18.99 20.46 -11.44
CA PHE A 16 20.20 20.19 -12.21
C PHE A 16 20.00 19.03 -13.19
N ALA A 17 19.45 17.90 -12.74
CA ALA A 17 19.19 16.75 -13.60
C ALA A 17 18.20 17.05 -14.73
N LEU A 18 17.12 17.79 -14.44
CA LEU A 18 16.14 18.27 -15.43
C LEU A 18 16.77 19.12 -16.52
N LEU A 19 17.68 20.02 -16.15
CA LEU A 19 18.35 20.90 -17.10
C LEU A 19 19.48 20.19 -17.86
N ARG A 20 20.16 19.23 -17.23
CA ARG A 20 21.30 18.52 -17.83
C ARG A 20 20.87 17.37 -18.75
N TYR A 21 19.81 16.64 -18.39
CA TYR A 21 19.33 15.44 -19.09
C TYR A 21 17.85 15.56 -19.49
N PRO A 22 17.45 16.60 -20.24
CA PRO A 22 16.04 16.94 -20.46
C PRO A 22 15.27 15.83 -21.20
N GLN A 23 15.89 15.14 -22.16
CA GLN A 23 15.25 14.05 -22.91
C GLN A 23 14.95 12.84 -22.02
N ALA A 24 15.91 12.43 -21.19
CA ALA A 24 15.74 11.32 -20.26
C ALA A 24 14.68 11.64 -19.19
N MET A 25 14.74 12.84 -18.59
CA MET A 25 13.77 13.26 -17.59
C MET A 25 12.35 13.38 -18.17
N LEU A 26 12.22 13.88 -19.41
CA LEU A 26 10.92 13.97 -20.09
C LEU A 26 10.37 12.58 -20.39
N ALA A 27 11.20 11.64 -20.86
CA ALA A 27 10.79 10.26 -21.10
C ALA A 27 10.35 9.56 -19.80
N ALA A 28 11.11 9.70 -18.72
CA ALA A 28 10.76 9.14 -17.41
C ALA A 28 9.46 9.75 -16.85
N GLY A 29 9.28 11.07 -17.00
CA GLY A 29 8.04 11.76 -16.65
C GLY A 29 6.85 11.24 -17.45
N ALA A 30 6.98 11.13 -18.77
CA ALA A 30 5.94 10.61 -19.66
C ALA A 30 5.56 9.16 -19.31
N ASN A 31 6.54 8.29 -19.11
CA ASN A 31 6.32 6.90 -18.68
C ASN A 31 5.58 6.83 -17.35
N SER A 32 5.93 7.71 -16.40
CA SER A 32 5.28 7.80 -15.10
C SER A 32 3.83 8.29 -15.20
N VAL A 33 3.56 9.26 -16.08
CA VAL A 33 2.18 9.71 -16.39
C VAL A 33 1.37 8.58 -17.01
N THR A 34 1.93 7.87 -17.99
CA THR A 34 1.27 6.72 -18.63
C THR A 34 0.95 5.63 -17.62
N LEU A 35 1.90 5.29 -16.74
CA LEU A 35 1.69 4.33 -15.65
C LEU A 35 0.53 4.78 -14.75
N TRP A 36 0.57 6.04 -14.28
CA TRP A 36 -0.48 6.57 -13.40
C TRP A 36 -1.84 6.58 -14.08
N PHE A 37 -1.94 7.13 -15.29
CA PHE A 37 -3.21 7.35 -15.98
C PHE A 37 -3.84 6.04 -16.48
N ASN A 38 -3.05 5.14 -17.07
CA ASN A 38 -3.58 3.91 -17.67
C ASN A 38 -3.73 2.76 -16.69
N GLN A 39 -2.93 2.72 -15.61
CA GLN A 39 -2.95 1.59 -14.68
C GLN A 39 -3.51 1.97 -13.30
N VAL A 40 -3.02 3.07 -12.71
CA VAL A 40 -3.32 3.41 -11.30
C VAL A 40 -4.68 4.10 -11.14
N LEU A 41 -4.97 5.10 -11.97
CA LEU A 41 -6.23 5.84 -11.95
C LEU A 41 -7.47 4.92 -12.12
N PRO A 42 -7.59 4.10 -13.18
CA PRO A 42 -8.78 3.27 -13.40
C PRO A 42 -8.96 2.16 -12.38
N SER A 43 -7.87 1.69 -11.76
CA SER A 43 -7.92 0.62 -10.76
C SER A 43 -8.24 1.12 -9.35
N LEU A 44 -7.64 2.23 -8.92
CA LEU A 44 -7.80 2.74 -7.55
C LEU A 44 -9.02 3.66 -7.40
N PHE A 45 -9.31 4.51 -8.40
CA PHE A 45 -10.34 5.55 -8.24
C PHE A 45 -11.73 5.00 -7.89
N PRO A 46 -12.29 3.99 -8.60
CA PRO A 46 -13.60 3.44 -8.26
C PRO A 46 -13.64 2.87 -6.83
N PHE A 47 -12.56 2.22 -6.41
CA PHE A 47 -12.44 1.63 -5.07
C PHE A 47 -12.34 2.72 -3.99
N MET A 48 -11.61 3.80 -4.25
CA MET A 48 -11.52 4.96 -3.35
C MET A 48 -12.88 5.61 -3.13
N VAL A 49 -13.67 5.78 -4.20
CA VAL A 49 -15.02 6.32 -4.12
C VAL A 49 -15.93 5.39 -3.31
N ALA A 50 -15.89 4.08 -3.57
CA ALA A 50 -16.68 3.12 -2.81
C ALA A 50 -16.33 3.11 -1.31
N CYS A 51 -15.04 3.13 -0.97
CA CYS A 51 -14.58 3.16 0.43
C CYS A 51 -14.96 4.46 1.14
N GLY A 52 -14.83 5.60 0.47
CA GLY A 52 -15.23 6.89 1.03
C GLY A 52 -16.73 6.97 1.29
N LEU A 53 -17.55 6.40 0.40
CA LEU A 53 -18.99 6.29 0.61
C LEU A 53 -19.30 5.39 1.83
N LEU A 54 -18.68 4.23 1.92
CA LEU A 54 -18.85 3.32 3.07
C LEU A 54 -18.48 4.01 4.39
N LEU A 55 -17.39 4.77 4.42
CA LEU A 55 -16.95 5.52 5.60
C LEU A 55 -18.00 6.56 6.01
N ARG A 56 -18.45 7.40 5.06
CA ARG A 56 -19.44 8.46 5.31
C ARG A 56 -20.82 7.93 5.69
N MET A 57 -21.18 6.73 5.20
CA MET A 57 -22.45 6.07 5.52
C MET A 57 -22.45 5.32 6.86
N GLY A 58 -21.34 5.35 7.61
CA GLY A 58 -21.25 4.69 8.92
C GLY A 58 -20.99 3.18 8.87
N ALA A 59 -20.48 2.66 7.75
CA ALA A 59 -20.17 1.25 7.61
C ALA A 59 -18.96 0.83 8.47
N ALA A 60 -18.04 1.77 8.75
CA ALA A 60 -16.84 1.53 9.55
C ALA A 60 -17.17 1.08 10.98
N GLU A 61 -18.25 1.61 11.55
CA GLU A 61 -18.70 1.29 12.90
C GLU A 61 -19.39 -0.06 12.95
N THR A 62 -20.20 -0.37 11.94
CA THR A 62 -20.86 -1.69 11.82
C THR A 62 -19.84 -2.80 11.60
N ALA A 63 -18.86 -2.58 10.71
CA ALA A 63 -17.75 -3.51 10.51
C ALA A 63 -16.87 -3.62 11.76
N GLY A 64 -16.68 -2.51 12.48
CA GLY A 64 -15.92 -2.45 13.72
C GLY A 64 -16.53 -3.30 14.84
N GLU A 65 -17.85 -3.35 14.98
CA GLU A 65 -18.51 -4.23 15.95
C GLU A 65 -18.26 -5.71 15.64
N TRP A 66 -18.35 -6.10 14.36
CA TRP A 66 -18.15 -7.48 13.94
C TRP A 66 -16.69 -7.95 14.07
N LEU A 67 -15.74 -7.05 13.84
CA LEU A 67 -14.30 -7.34 13.84
C LEU A 67 -13.62 -6.97 15.18
N ARG A 68 -14.36 -6.40 16.14
CA ARG A 68 -13.92 -6.19 17.53
C ARG A 68 -13.32 -7.44 18.20
N PRO A 69 -13.89 -8.65 18.09
CA PRO A 69 -13.31 -9.85 18.68
C PRO A 69 -11.96 -10.24 18.06
N LEU A 70 -11.59 -9.69 16.89
CA LEU A 70 -10.28 -9.87 16.28
C LEU A 70 -9.32 -8.74 16.70
N MET A 71 -9.76 -7.48 16.60
CA MET A 71 -8.90 -6.32 16.83
C MET A 71 -8.44 -6.17 18.28
N LYS A 72 -9.31 -6.47 19.25
CA LYS A 72 -8.99 -6.31 20.66
C LYS A 72 -7.95 -7.33 21.17
N PRO A 73 -8.08 -8.64 20.93
CA PRO A 73 -7.08 -9.59 21.43
C PRO A 73 -5.76 -9.54 20.65
N LEU A 74 -5.77 -9.28 19.35
CA LEU A 74 -4.54 -9.22 18.56
C LEU A 74 -3.79 -7.89 18.78
N PHE A 75 -4.47 -6.77 18.55
CA PHE A 75 -3.83 -5.45 18.52
C PHE A 75 -4.13 -4.62 19.77
N GLY A 76 -5.04 -5.03 20.65
CA GLY A 76 -5.46 -4.17 21.77
C GLY A 76 -6.24 -2.93 21.31
N LEU A 77 -6.68 -2.88 20.05
CA LEU A 77 -7.32 -1.72 19.45
C LEU A 77 -8.86 -1.81 19.48
N PRO A 78 -9.58 -0.67 19.44
CA PRO A 78 -11.02 -0.67 19.30
C PRO A 78 -11.45 -1.31 17.97
N GLY A 79 -12.66 -1.84 17.91
CA GLY A 79 -13.18 -2.50 16.71
C GLY A 79 -13.14 -1.63 15.45
N ILE A 80 -13.34 -0.32 15.59
CA ILE A 80 -13.28 0.64 14.47
C ILE A 80 -11.93 0.64 13.74
N ALA A 81 -10.84 0.22 14.41
CA ALA A 81 -9.52 0.06 13.80
C ALA A 81 -9.46 -1.01 12.71
N ALA A 82 -10.45 -1.93 12.67
CA ALA A 82 -10.55 -2.93 11.62
C ALA A 82 -10.73 -2.28 10.25
N PHE A 83 -11.44 -1.15 10.18
CA PHE A 83 -11.76 -0.50 8.92
C PHE A 83 -10.51 0.00 8.16
N PRO A 84 -9.61 0.81 8.76
CA PRO A 84 -8.36 1.19 8.10
C PRO A 84 -7.46 -0.01 7.79
N PHE A 85 -7.46 -1.06 8.64
CA PHE A 85 -6.65 -2.26 8.38
C PHE A 85 -7.11 -3.02 7.12
N PHE A 86 -8.37 -3.46 7.09
CA PHE A 86 -8.88 -4.28 5.98
C PHE A 86 -8.98 -3.48 4.69
N LEU A 87 -9.55 -2.27 4.75
CA LEU A 87 -9.62 -1.45 3.53
C LEU A 87 -8.23 -1.06 3.06
N GLY A 88 -7.29 -0.73 3.95
CA GLY A 88 -5.90 -0.46 3.57
C GLY A 88 -5.24 -1.64 2.85
N ILE A 89 -5.50 -2.88 3.27
CA ILE A 89 -5.03 -4.08 2.55
C ILE A 89 -5.72 -4.23 1.19
N PHE A 90 -7.03 -4.01 1.09
CA PHE A 90 -7.78 -4.21 -0.15
C PHE A 90 -7.56 -3.10 -1.19
N SER A 91 -7.40 -1.84 -0.77
CA SER A 91 -7.06 -0.72 -1.68
C SER A 91 -5.59 -0.61 -1.97
N GLY A 92 -4.77 -0.95 -0.98
CA GLY A 92 -3.37 -0.60 -0.98
C GLY A 92 -3.09 0.82 -0.48
N TYR A 93 -1.87 1.28 -0.75
CA TYR A 93 -1.43 2.61 -0.42
C TYR A 93 -2.22 3.68 -1.17
N PRO A 94 -2.51 4.85 -0.56
CA PRO A 94 -2.28 5.24 0.84
C PRO A 94 -3.57 5.16 1.69
N MET A 95 -4.51 4.28 1.33
CA MET A 95 -5.88 4.37 1.85
C MET A 95 -5.98 4.04 3.34
N GLY A 96 -5.19 3.07 3.83
CA GLY A 96 -5.14 2.78 5.26
C GLY A 96 -4.78 4.03 6.09
N ALA A 97 -3.82 4.82 5.59
CA ALA A 97 -3.44 6.09 6.21
C ALA A 97 -4.54 7.15 6.10
N LYS A 98 -5.17 7.29 4.92
CA LYS A 98 -6.27 8.25 4.71
C LYS A 98 -7.45 7.98 5.66
N ILE A 99 -7.90 6.73 5.73
CA ILE A 99 -9.01 6.34 6.63
C ILE A 99 -8.63 6.60 8.08
N THR A 100 -7.41 6.27 8.49
CA THR A 100 -6.95 6.53 9.85
C THR A 100 -6.93 8.03 10.16
N ALA A 101 -6.52 8.87 9.21
CA ALA A 101 -6.55 10.32 9.32
C ALA A 101 -7.98 10.85 9.49
N SER A 102 -8.93 10.34 8.70
CA SER A 102 -10.35 10.69 8.81
C SER A 102 -10.94 10.31 10.17
N LEU A 103 -10.68 9.08 10.65
CA LEU A 103 -11.14 8.63 11.96
C LEU A 103 -10.57 9.48 13.10
N TYR A 104 -9.31 9.91 12.99
CA TYR A 104 -8.69 10.82 13.96
C TYR A 104 -9.30 12.23 13.90
N ALA A 105 -9.50 12.78 12.70
CA ALA A 105 -10.11 14.11 12.51
C ALA A 105 -11.56 14.16 13.04
N GLU A 106 -12.30 13.06 12.87
CA GLU A 106 -13.64 12.88 13.42
C GLU A 106 -13.65 12.56 14.93
N LYS A 107 -12.48 12.56 15.60
CA LYS A 107 -12.29 12.22 17.01
C LYS A 107 -12.84 10.84 17.39
N LYS A 108 -12.89 9.90 16.44
CA LYS A 108 -13.34 8.51 16.68
C LYS A 108 -12.24 7.63 17.26
N ILE A 109 -10.99 8.05 17.14
CA ILE A 109 -9.81 7.37 17.69
C ILE A 109 -8.87 8.40 18.32
N SER A 110 -8.11 8.00 19.35
CA SER A 110 -7.07 8.85 19.93
C SER A 110 -5.82 8.89 19.06
N LEU A 111 -4.90 9.84 19.31
CA LEU A 111 -3.64 9.92 18.59
C LEU A 111 -2.82 8.64 18.73
N SER A 112 -2.78 8.06 19.93
CA SER A 112 -2.06 6.80 20.15
C SER A 112 -2.65 5.64 19.35
N GLN A 113 -3.98 5.58 19.24
CA GLN A 113 -4.64 4.57 18.43
C GLN A 113 -4.35 4.79 16.94
N ALA A 114 -4.37 6.05 16.48
CA ALA A 114 -4.00 6.39 15.11
C ALA A 114 -2.56 5.98 14.77
N GLU A 115 -1.58 6.31 15.63
CA GLU A 115 -0.18 5.90 15.45
C GLU A 115 -0.01 4.38 15.43
N HIS A 116 -0.73 3.65 16.28
CA HIS A 116 -0.70 2.19 16.29
C HIS A 116 -1.34 1.60 15.03
N ILE A 117 -2.52 2.06 14.63
CA ILE A 117 -3.19 1.61 13.40
C ILE A 117 -2.27 1.84 12.18
N LEU A 118 -1.66 3.02 12.08
CA LEU A 118 -0.75 3.38 10.99
C LEU A 118 0.47 2.46 10.90
N SER A 119 0.87 1.79 11.99
CA SER A 119 2.00 0.88 11.95
C SER A 119 1.78 -0.35 11.07
N PHE A 120 0.52 -0.70 10.78
CA PHE A 120 0.20 -1.92 10.03
C PHE A 120 -0.96 -1.80 9.03
N CYS A 121 -1.68 -0.67 8.97
CA CYS A 121 -2.84 -0.54 8.08
C CYS A 121 -2.47 -0.14 6.65
N ASN A 122 -1.29 0.44 6.42
CA ASN A 122 -0.89 0.96 5.12
C ASN A 122 0.02 -0.06 4.40
N ASN A 123 -0.56 -0.80 3.44
CA ASN A 123 0.04 -1.95 2.76
C ASN A 123 -0.12 -1.85 1.25
N PRO A 124 0.62 -2.63 0.44
CA PRO A 124 0.37 -2.76 -0.99
C PRO A 124 -0.97 -3.47 -1.26
N GLY A 125 -1.66 -3.06 -2.33
CA GLY A 125 -2.98 -3.59 -2.68
C GLY A 125 -2.91 -4.89 -3.52
N PRO A 126 -4.00 -5.68 -3.60
CA PRO A 126 -4.01 -6.97 -4.28
C PRO A 126 -3.83 -6.83 -5.80
N LEU A 127 -4.43 -5.80 -6.42
CA LEU A 127 -4.28 -5.54 -7.85
C LEU A 127 -2.83 -5.24 -8.22
N PHE A 128 -2.13 -4.46 -7.39
CA PHE A 128 -0.72 -4.15 -7.59
C PHE A 128 0.14 -5.41 -7.42
N LEU A 129 -0.05 -6.18 -6.35
CA LEU A 129 0.78 -7.36 -6.08
C LEU A 129 0.53 -8.51 -7.07
N VAL A 130 -0.73 -8.83 -7.35
CA VAL A 130 -1.10 -9.95 -8.22
C VAL A 130 -0.99 -9.57 -9.69
N GLY A 131 -1.55 -8.43 -10.08
CA GLY A 131 -1.57 -7.97 -11.46
C GLY A 131 -0.22 -7.42 -11.92
N THR A 132 0.27 -6.37 -11.27
CA THR A 132 1.49 -5.70 -11.71
C THR A 132 2.73 -6.52 -11.37
N VAL A 133 2.98 -6.79 -10.09
CA VAL A 133 4.24 -7.43 -9.66
C VAL A 133 4.27 -8.90 -10.05
N GLY A 134 3.24 -9.68 -9.70
CA GLY A 134 3.19 -11.11 -10.01
C GLY A 134 3.06 -11.40 -11.51
N ALA A 135 1.96 -10.95 -12.13
CA ALA A 135 1.64 -11.30 -13.50
C ALA A 135 2.45 -10.52 -14.55
N ALA A 136 2.58 -9.20 -14.42
CA ALA A 136 3.25 -8.39 -15.44
C ALA A 136 4.79 -8.43 -15.31
N PHE A 137 5.35 -8.33 -14.10
CA PHE A 137 6.81 -8.22 -13.91
C PHE A 137 7.50 -9.58 -13.79
N PHE A 138 6.97 -10.48 -12.95
CA PHE A 138 7.55 -11.82 -12.75
C PHE A 138 6.93 -12.91 -13.66
N HIS A 139 5.97 -12.53 -14.52
CA HIS A 139 5.28 -13.43 -15.45
C HIS A 139 4.62 -14.66 -14.78
N ALA A 140 4.29 -14.55 -13.50
CA ALA A 140 3.72 -15.62 -12.70
C ALA A 140 2.81 -15.05 -11.60
N PRO A 141 1.48 -14.98 -11.83
CA PRO A 141 0.51 -14.43 -10.88
C PRO A 141 0.55 -15.09 -9.49
N LEU A 142 0.98 -16.35 -9.41
CA LEU A 142 1.07 -17.10 -8.16
C LEU A 142 2.08 -16.47 -7.18
N TRP A 143 3.17 -15.87 -7.69
CA TRP A 143 4.07 -15.08 -6.85
C TRP A 143 3.38 -13.86 -6.27
N GLY A 144 2.51 -13.22 -7.06
CA GLY A 144 1.69 -12.10 -6.60
C GLY A 144 0.75 -12.46 -5.44
N TYR A 145 0.12 -13.64 -5.48
CA TYR A 145 -0.68 -14.14 -4.36
C TYR A 145 0.17 -14.43 -3.12
N LEU A 146 1.37 -14.97 -3.31
CA LEU A 146 2.30 -15.19 -2.22
C LEU A 146 2.79 -13.87 -1.60
N PHE A 147 3.07 -12.84 -2.42
CA PHE A 147 3.37 -11.50 -1.94
C PHE A 147 2.22 -10.94 -1.11
N LEU A 148 0.98 -11.08 -1.58
CA LEU A 148 -0.20 -10.61 -0.87
C LEU A 148 -0.34 -11.27 0.51
N LEU A 149 -0.22 -12.59 0.58
CA LEU A 149 -0.28 -13.33 1.83
C LEU A 149 0.87 -12.93 2.78
N SER A 150 2.09 -12.80 2.25
CA SER A 150 3.27 -12.44 3.04
C SER A 150 3.18 -11.01 3.58
N CYS A 151 2.73 -10.05 2.78
CA CYS A 151 2.49 -8.67 3.21
C CYS A 151 1.37 -8.59 4.26
N PHE A 152 0.32 -9.40 4.10
CA PHE A 152 -0.78 -9.46 5.07
C PHE A 152 -0.30 -9.99 6.43
N LEU A 153 0.44 -11.09 6.44
CA LEU A 153 1.03 -11.65 7.66
C LEU A 153 2.07 -10.70 8.27
N GLY A 154 2.87 -10.04 7.43
CA GLY A 154 3.83 -9.02 7.84
C GLY A 154 3.16 -7.84 8.54
N ALA A 155 2.02 -7.39 8.02
CA ALA A 155 1.21 -6.35 8.64
C ALA A 155 0.67 -6.79 10.01
N ILE A 156 0.11 -8.00 10.10
CA ILE A 156 -0.38 -8.55 11.38
C ILE A 156 0.75 -8.62 12.40
N ALA A 157 1.90 -9.19 12.03
CA ALA A 157 3.05 -9.30 12.92
C ALA A 157 3.53 -7.92 13.37
N THR A 158 3.63 -6.95 12.45
CA THR A 158 4.01 -5.57 12.77
C THR A 158 3.03 -4.93 13.74
N GLY A 159 1.73 -5.09 13.54
CA GLY A 159 0.70 -4.57 14.45
C GLY A 159 0.80 -5.19 15.86
N ILE A 160 1.10 -6.48 15.97
CA ILE A 160 1.31 -7.17 17.25
C ILE A 160 2.59 -6.69 17.93
N ILE A 161 3.70 -6.57 17.20
CA ILE A 161 4.98 -6.06 17.73
C ILE A 161 4.77 -4.63 18.24
N PHE A 162 4.14 -3.77 17.44
CA PHE A 162 3.95 -2.37 17.78
C PHE A 162 2.93 -2.16 18.89
N ARG A 163 2.04 -3.12 19.14
CA ARG A 163 1.14 -3.09 20.32
C ARG A 163 1.93 -2.89 21.61
N LEU A 164 3.10 -3.51 21.75
CA LEU A 164 3.91 -3.40 22.97
C LEU A 164 4.35 -1.95 23.25
N PHE A 165 4.53 -1.13 22.22
CA PHE A 165 4.91 0.27 22.35
C PHE A 165 3.73 1.21 22.62
N TYR A 166 2.49 0.76 22.39
CA TYR A 166 1.26 1.54 22.58
C TYR A 166 0.35 0.97 23.68
N ALA A 167 0.65 -0.19 24.25
CA ALA A 167 -0.19 -0.89 25.23
C ALA A 167 -0.49 -0.06 26.48
N ALA A 168 0.48 0.75 26.94
CA ALA A 168 0.33 1.60 28.13
C ALA A 168 -0.54 2.85 27.92
N SER A 169 -0.73 3.30 26.67
CA SER A 169 -1.53 4.50 26.35
C SER A 169 -2.95 4.19 25.88
N ILE A 170 -3.24 2.94 25.51
CA ILE A 170 -4.57 2.56 25.00
C ILE A 170 -5.60 2.39 26.13
N SER A 171 -5.18 2.25 27.39
CA SER A 171 -6.06 1.92 28.53
C SER A 171 -6.95 3.06 29.03
N ASN A 172 -6.74 4.32 28.63
CA ASN A 172 -7.41 5.48 29.26
C ASN A 172 -8.28 6.38 28.36
N ASP A 173 -8.28 6.22 27.03
CA ASP A 173 -9.04 7.13 26.16
C ASP A 173 -10.38 6.50 25.72
N PHE A 174 -11.35 6.46 26.63
CA PHE A 174 -12.74 6.19 26.25
C PHE A 174 -13.32 7.45 25.62
N ILE A 175 -13.29 7.56 24.29
CA ILE A 175 -14.00 8.65 23.59
C ILE A 175 -15.47 8.24 23.47
N PRO A 176 -16.43 8.97 24.08
CA PRO A 176 -17.84 8.70 23.91
C PRO A 176 -18.21 8.87 22.44
N TYR A 177 -18.51 7.77 21.77
CA TYR A 177 -18.92 7.76 20.37
C TYR A 177 -20.36 8.25 20.27
N GLN A 178 -20.58 9.40 19.63
CA GLN A 178 -21.91 9.84 19.20
C GLN A 178 -22.19 9.31 17.80
N LYS A 179 -23.17 8.40 17.70
CA LYS A 179 -23.68 7.88 16.43
C LYS A 179 -24.50 8.96 15.74
N ASN A 180 -23.86 9.77 14.89
CA ASN A 180 -24.58 10.70 14.04
C ASN A 180 -25.33 9.93 12.94
N ALA A 181 -26.52 10.41 12.57
CA ALA A 181 -27.25 9.86 11.43
C ALA A 181 -26.38 10.01 10.17
N PRO A 182 -26.21 8.94 9.36
CA PRO A 182 -25.40 9.03 8.16
C PRO A 182 -26.05 10.02 7.18
N PRO A 183 -25.28 10.98 6.62
CA PRO A 183 -25.81 11.92 5.63
C PRO A 183 -26.37 11.20 4.41
N SER A 184 -27.24 11.86 3.64
CA SER A 184 -27.83 11.25 2.44
C SER A 184 -26.74 10.92 1.42
N ILE A 185 -26.95 9.86 0.63
CA ILE A 185 -26.00 9.47 -0.43
C ILE A 185 -25.78 10.61 -1.44
N THR A 186 -26.81 11.41 -1.70
CA THR A 186 -26.79 12.57 -2.60
C THR A 186 -25.89 13.69 -2.07
N GLN A 187 -25.70 13.80 -0.75
CA GLN A 187 -24.74 14.73 -0.13
C GLN A 187 -23.34 14.11 -0.04
N CYS A 188 -23.24 12.80 0.19
CA CYS A 188 -21.97 12.11 0.38
C CYS A 188 -21.18 11.89 -0.92
N LEU A 189 -21.87 11.58 -2.02
CA LEU A 189 -21.23 11.15 -3.26
C LEU A 189 -20.36 12.25 -3.89
N PRO A 190 -20.84 13.50 -4.07
CA PRO A 190 -20.00 14.56 -4.67
C PRO A 190 -18.73 14.82 -3.85
N GLN A 191 -18.85 14.90 -2.53
CA GLN A 191 -17.69 15.10 -1.65
C GLN A 191 -16.72 13.92 -1.71
N THR A 192 -17.24 12.69 -1.74
CA THR A 192 -16.42 11.48 -1.83
C THR A 192 -15.64 11.42 -3.14
N ILE A 193 -16.28 11.81 -4.24
CA ILE A 193 -15.65 11.91 -5.55
C ILE A 193 -14.53 12.95 -5.49
N ALA A 194 -14.80 14.15 -4.99
CA ALA A 194 -13.80 15.22 -4.84
C ALA A 194 -12.59 14.76 -4.01
N ASP A 195 -12.83 14.22 -2.81
CA ASP A 195 -11.76 13.69 -1.93
C ASP A 195 -10.95 12.57 -2.62
N SER A 196 -11.59 11.78 -3.49
CA SER A 196 -10.94 10.70 -4.23
C SER A 196 -10.11 11.23 -5.39
N VAL A 197 -10.59 12.25 -6.11
CA VAL A 197 -9.85 12.97 -7.16
C VAL A 197 -8.59 13.62 -6.58
N ASP A 198 -8.71 14.29 -5.44
CA ASP A 198 -7.55 14.92 -4.78
C ASP A 198 -6.49 13.88 -4.42
N THR A 199 -6.93 12.76 -3.83
CA THR A 199 -6.01 11.71 -3.40
C THR A 199 -5.35 11.00 -4.60
N ILE A 200 -6.10 10.67 -5.65
CA ILE A 200 -5.54 9.97 -6.82
C ILE A 200 -4.61 10.87 -7.64
N THR A 201 -4.87 12.18 -7.65
CA THR A 201 -3.98 13.19 -8.26
C THR A 201 -2.68 13.33 -7.47
N GLN A 202 -2.76 13.37 -6.13
CA GLN A 202 -1.56 13.34 -5.28
C GLN A 202 -0.74 12.07 -5.53
N ILE A 203 -1.38 10.91 -5.62
CA ILE A 203 -0.70 9.64 -5.96
C ILE A 203 0.06 9.77 -7.30
N GLY A 204 -0.58 10.33 -8.33
CA GLY A 204 0.06 10.60 -9.63
C GLY A 204 1.26 11.53 -9.53
N GLY A 205 1.14 12.64 -8.79
CA GLY A 205 2.25 13.56 -8.54
C GLY A 205 3.46 12.89 -7.89
N TYR A 206 3.25 12.00 -6.92
CA TYR A 206 4.33 11.23 -6.31
C TYR A 206 4.96 10.22 -7.27
N ILE A 207 4.16 9.51 -8.07
CA ILE A 207 4.68 8.57 -9.09
C ILE A 207 5.57 9.30 -10.10
N ILE A 208 5.11 10.46 -10.61
CA ILE A 208 5.87 11.26 -11.58
C ILE A 208 7.16 11.81 -10.96
N LEU A 209 7.06 12.44 -9.77
CA LEU A 209 8.22 13.02 -9.10
C LEU A 209 9.30 11.97 -8.81
N PHE A 210 8.90 10.82 -8.26
CA PHE A 210 9.85 9.78 -7.90
C PHE A 210 10.36 9.00 -9.12
N GLY A 211 9.56 8.84 -10.18
CA GLY A 211 10.02 8.29 -11.45
C GLY A 211 11.12 9.15 -12.08
N VAL A 212 10.93 10.48 -12.12
CA VAL A 212 11.97 11.43 -12.56
C VAL A 212 13.17 11.41 -11.61
N ALA A 213 12.96 11.28 -10.30
CA ALA A 213 14.06 11.19 -9.34
C ALA A 213 14.92 9.93 -9.54
N VAL A 214 14.29 8.78 -9.79
CA VAL A 214 15.01 7.54 -10.11
C VAL A 214 15.85 7.74 -11.38
N GLU A 215 15.26 8.29 -12.45
CA GLU A 215 16.00 8.57 -13.69
C GLU A 215 17.16 9.57 -13.45
N ALA A 216 16.97 10.58 -12.61
CA ALA A 216 18.03 11.54 -12.27
C ALA A 216 19.22 10.87 -11.58
N PHE A 217 18.98 9.94 -10.66
CA PHE A 217 20.04 9.17 -9.99
C PHE A 217 20.77 8.24 -10.95
N GLU A 218 20.06 7.71 -11.96
CA GLU A 218 20.64 6.87 -13.00
C GLU A 218 21.56 7.68 -13.93
N GLN A 219 21.05 8.76 -14.52
CA GLN A 219 21.80 9.60 -15.46
C GLN A 219 23.02 10.30 -14.82
N THR A 220 22.99 10.50 -13.51
CA THR A 220 24.13 11.08 -12.77
C THR A 220 25.14 10.02 -12.32
N GLY A 221 24.87 8.74 -12.55
CA GLY A 221 25.74 7.63 -12.16
C GLY A 221 25.76 7.35 -10.66
N ILE A 222 24.88 7.98 -9.87
CA ILE A 222 24.81 7.79 -8.42
C ILE A 222 24.48 6.34 -8.09
N PHE A 223 23.55 5.73 -8.82
CA PHE A 223 23.23 4.32 -8.61
C PHE A 223 24.38 3.38 -8.96
N HIS A 224 25.12 3.65 -10.04
CA HIS A 224 26.32 2.87 -10.37
C HIS A 224 27.40 3.01 -9.29
N PHE A 225 27.60 4.22 -8.74
CA PHE A 225 28.51 4.45 -7.63
C PHE A 225 28.09 3.70 -6.36
N LEU A 226 26.79 3.73 -6.02
CA LEU A 226 26.25 2.95 -4.90
C LEU A 226 26.44 1.45 -5.12
N GLY A 227 26.21 0.95 -6.33
CA GLY A 227 26.47 -0.44 -6.70
C GLY A 227 27.94 -0.82 -6.52
N HIS A 228 28.88 0.09 -6.82
CA HIS A 228 30.30 -0.13 -6.60
C HIS A 228 30.66 -0.19 -5.11
N ILE A 229 30.13 0.71 -4.29
CA ILE A 229 30.31 0.67 -2.82
C ILE A 229 29.76 -0.63 -2.25
N LEU A 230 28.64 -1.10 -2.77
CA LEU A 230 27.95 -2.32 -2.31
C LEU A 230 28.46 -3.60 -2.97
N ALA A 231 29.49 -3.53 -3.82
CA ALA A 231 30.02 -4.68 -4.56
C ALA A 231 30.65 -5.78 -3.68
N PHE A 232 30.86 -5.51 -2.39
CA PHE A 232 31.26 -6.54 -1.42
C PHE A 232 30.12 -7.52 -1.09
N LEU A 233 28.88 -7.18 -1.45
CA LEU A 233 27.74 -8.07 -1.31
C LEU A 233 27.71 -9.08 -2.47
N PRO A 234 27.24 -10.32 -2.24
CA PRO A 234 27.22 -11.38 -3.24
C PRO A 234 26.03 -11.25 -4.21
N PHE A 235 25.77 -10.03 -4.71
CA PHE A 235 24.66 -9.72 -5.62
C PHE A 235 25.15 -8.98 -6.85
N SER A 236 24.42 -9.11 -7.96
CA SER A 236 24.70 -8.36 -9.18
C SER A 236 24.54 -6.85 -8.98
N LYS A 237 25.16 -6.07 -9.88
CA LYS A 237 25.00 -4.61 -9.88
C LYS A 237 23.54 -4.23 -10.15
N GLU A 238 22.87 -4.97 -11.01
CA GLU A 238 21.47 -4.80 -11.41
C GLU A 238 20.54 -5.01 -10.21
N PHE A 239 20.82 -6.01 -9.36
CA PHE A 239 20.08 -6.24 -8.13
C PHE A 239 20.27 -5.12 -7.13
N LEU A 240 21.52 -4.71 -6.87
CA LEU A 240 21.82 -3.61 -5.94
C LEU A 240 21.23 -2.27 -6.43
N TYR A 241 21.25 -2.06 -7.74
CA TYR A 241 20.56 -0.95 -8.39
C TYR A 241 19.05 -1.01 -8.16
N ALA A 242 18.43 -2.18 -8.39
CA ALA A 242 16.99 -2.36 -8.19
C ALA A 242 16.56 -2.11 -6.74
N ILE A 243 17.35 -2.55 -5.76
CA ILE A 243 17.14 -2.22 -4.34
C ILE A 243 17.23 -0.71 -4.11
N SER A 244 18.29 -0.06 -4.62
CA SER A 244 18.53 1.37 -4.41
C SER A 244 17.43 2.24 -5.03
N GLY A 245 17.04 1.95 -6.27
CA GLY A 245 15.92 2.60 -6.94
C GLY A 245 14.60 2.29 -6.24
N GLY A 246 14.42 1.05 -5.77
CA GLY A 246 13.23 0.62 -5.05
C GLY A 246 13.03 1.26 -3.67
N LEU A 247 14.13 1.62 -2.98
CA LEU A 247 14.07 2.42 -1.76
C LEU A 247 13.54 3.84 -2.02
N LEU A 248 13.70 4.38 -3.23
CA LEU A 248 13.06 5.62 -3.65
C LEU A 248 11.62 5.37 -4.10
N GLU A 249 11.41 4.43 -5.02
CA GLU A 249 10.11 4.14 -5.62
C GLU A 249 9.92 2.63 -5.81
N MET A 250 8.96 2.05 -5.08
CA MET A 250 8.86 0.60 -4.98
C MET A 250 8.54 -0.11 -6.30
N THR A 251 7.78 0.53 -7.18
CA THR A 251 7.25 -0.07 -8.40
C THR A 251 8.37 -0.33 -9.40
N ASN A 252 9.21 0.67 -9.61
CA ASN A 252 10.39 0.57 -10.45
C ASN A 252 11.40 -0.41 -9.86
N GLY A 253 11.62 -0.39 -8.54
CA GLY A 253 12.46 -1.38 -7.87
C GLY A 253 11.98 -2.82 -8.08
N ALA A 254 10.67 -3.06 -7.97
CA ALA A 254 10.06 -4.36 -8.22
C ALA A 254 10.22 -4.82 -9.70
N PHE A 255 10.07 -3.90 -10.65
CA PHE A 255 10.30 -4.16 -12.08
C PHE A 255 11.76 -4.54 -12.36
N LEU A 256 12.72 -3.75 -11.87
CA LEU A 256 14.13 -4.02 -12.06
C LEU A 256 14.56 -5.34 -11.39
N LEU A 257 14.05 -5.64 -10.19
CA LEU A 257 14.27 -6.94 -9.53
C LEU A 257 13.69 -8.09 -10.34
N SER A 258 12.62 -7.88 -11.12
CA SER A 258 12.05 -8.92 -11.98
C SER A 258 12.87 -9.18 -13.25
N SER A 259 13.86 -8.35 -13.57
CA SER A 259 14.80 -8.57 -14.68
C SER A 259 16.24 -8.83 -14.25
N ALA A 260 16.58 -8.67 -12.96
CA ALA A 260 17.92 -8.91 -12.45
C ALA A 260 18.40 -10.37 -12.67
N PRO A 261 19.70 -10.61 -12.92
CA PRO A 261 20.22 -11.95 -13.24
C PRO A 261 20.33 -12.87 -12.02
N ASP A 262 20.16 -12.36 -10.81
CA ASP A 262 20.33 -13.09 -9.56
C ASP A 262 19.31 -14.22 -9.40
N ASN A 263 19.56 -15.08 -8.42
CA ASN A 263 18.66 -16.17 -8.08
C ASN A 263 17.24 -15.66 -7.80
N LEU A 264 16.24 -16.34 -8.38
CA LEU A 264 14.84 -15.97 -8.31
C LEU A 264 14.35 -15.79 -6.86
N SER A 265 14.75 -16.67 -5.94
CA SER A 265 14.31 -16.61 -4.55
C SER A 265 14.80 -15.33 -3.86
N PHE A 266 16.02 -14.86 -4.15
CA PHE A 266 16.52 -13.57 -3.63
C PHE A 266 15.75 -12.40 -4.21
N ARG A 267 15.50 -12.40 -5.52
CA ARG A 267 14.75 -11.34 -6.21
C ARG A 267 13.33 -11.21 -5.71
N LEU A 268 12.62 -12.33 -5.56
CA LEU A 268 11.26 -12.35 -5.04
C LEU A 268 11.20 -11.89 -3.57
N THR A 269 12.12 -12.37 -2.73
CA THR A 269 12.19 -11.98 -1.32
C THR A 269 12.45 -10.48 -1.18
N ALA A 270 13.46 -9.97 -1.90
CA ALA A 270 13.77 -8.55 -1.94
C ALA A 270 12.56 -7.73 -2.41
N CYS A 271 11.89 -8.17 -3.48
CA CYS A 271 10.70 -7.52 -3.99
C CYS A 271 9.61 -7.47 -2.92
N CYS A 272 9.36 -8.55 -2.20
CA CYS A 272 8.36 -8.61 -1.12
C CYS A 272 8.67 -7.63 0.01
N VAL A 273 9.92 -7.57 0.47
CA VAL A 273 10.37 -6.60 1.49
C VAL A 273 10.12 -5.17 1.00
N LEU A 274 10.48 -4.91 -0.25
CA LEU A 274 10.48 -3.58 -0.85
C LEU A 274 9.07 -3.03 -1.07
N VAL A 275 8.14 -3.85 -1.58
CA VAL A 275 6.73 -3.45 -1.75
C VAL A 275 5.99 -3.31 -0.40
N ALA A 276 6.37 -4.11 0.60
CA ALA A 276 5.83 -4.00 1.96
C ALA A 276 6.38 -2.78 2.73
N PHE A 277 7.62 -2.37 2.44
CA PHE A 277 8.22 -1.13 2.95
C PHE A 277 7.64 0.10 2.24
N GLY A 278 7.48 0.04 0.93
CA GLY A 278 6.83 1.03 0.08
C GLY A 278 7.73 2.16 -0.45
N GLY A 279 8.99 2.21 -0.05
CA GLY A 279 9.93 3.23 -0.54
C GLY A 279 9.64 4.64 -0.01
N LEU A 280 10.51 5.58 -0.39
CA LEU A 280 10.38 6.99 -0.01
C LEU A 280 9.15 7.65 -0.65
N SER A 281 8.75 7.22 -1.85
CA SER A 281 7.57 7.71 -2.55
C SER A 281 6.30 7.56 -1.71
N ILE A 282 6.05 6.36 -1.16
CA ILE A 282 4.88 6.11 -0.31
C ILE A 282 5.02 6.76 1.06
N LEU A 283 6.22 6.85 1.63
CA LEU A 283 6.44 7.58 2.88
C LEU A 283 6.03 9.05 2.72
N CYS A 284 6.49 9.71 1.66
CA CYS A 284 6.12 11.09 1.35
C CYS A 284 4.62 11.24 1.05
N GLN A 285 4.06 10.33 0.24
CA GLN A 285 2.61 10.28 -0.04
C GLN A 285 1.78 10.16 1.24
N THR A 286 2.17 9.26 2.13
CA THR A 286 1.49 9.05 3.40
C THR A 286 1.63 10.25 4.32
N PHE A 287 2.81 10.88 4.40
CA PHE A 287 2.99 12.10 5.20
C PHE A 287 2.23 13.30 4.65
N GLY A 288 2.01 13.39 3.34
CA GLY A 288 1.14 14.40 2.74
C GLY A 288 -0.32 14.23 3.22
N ILE A 289 -0.83 13.00 3.21
CA ILE A 289 -2.18 12.69 3.71
C ILE A 289 -2.31 12.92 5.21
N LEU A 290 -1.25 12.61 5.97
CA LEU A 290 -1.21 12.76 7.42
C LEU A 290 -0.80 14.16 7.89
N GLN A 291 -0.76 15.18 7.01
CA GLN A 291 -0.28 16.52 7.36
C GLN A 291 -0.98 17.14 8.58
N ASN A 292 -2.26 16.81 8.78
CA ASN A 292 -3.09 17.32 9.89
C ASN A 292 -3.16 16.36 11.09
N VAL A 293 -2.46 15.22 11.05
CA VAL A 293 -2.39 14.25 12.14
C VAL A 293 -1.00 14.37 12.78
N PRO A 294 -0.88 14.74 14.07
CA PRO A 294 0.40 15.00 14.72
C PRO A 294 1.16 13.71 15.08
N ILE A 295 1.38 12.84 14.10
CA ILE A 295 2.09 11.58 14.27
C ILE A 295 3.61 11.78 14.34
N LYS A 296 4.29 10.93 15.11
CA LYS A 296 5.74 10.83 15.11
C LYS A 296 6.22 10.07 13.86
N LYS A 297 6.70 10.82 12.87
CA LYS A 297 7.22 10.27 11.59
C LYS A 297 8.26 9.15 11.76
N SER A 298 9.10 9.22 12.80
CA SER A 298 10.10 8.18 13.09
C SER A 298 9.46 6.83 13.50
N ARG A 299 8.36 6.86 14.26
CA ARG A 299 7.61 5.65 14.63
C ARG A 299 6.95 5.02 13.40
N TYR A 300 6.40 5.85 12.52
CA TYR A 300 5.84 5.38 11.25
C TYR A 300 6.91 4.72 10.38
N LEU A 301 8.07 5.35 10.23
CA LEU A 301 9.18 4.79 9.47
C LEU A 301 9.66 3.45 10.07
N ALA A 302 9.84 3.38 11.39
CA ALA A 302 10.23 2.15 12.07
C ALA A 302 9.21 1.02 11.82
N ALA A 303 7.92 1.34 11.84
CA ALA A 303 6.86 0.38 11.53
C ALA A 303 6.93 -0.11 10.08
N LYS A 304 7.18 0.78 9.11
CA LYS A 304 7.33 0.38 7.69
C LYS A 304 8.55 -0.51 7.46
N ILE A 305 9.67 -0.25 8.14
CA ILE A 305 10.86 -1.11 8.09
C ILE A 305 10.53 -2.48 8.70
N CYS A 306 9.90 -2.50 9.89
CA CYS A 306 9.45 -3.74 10.53
C CYS A 306 8.51 -4.54 9.62
N ASN A 307 7.56 -3.86 8.95
CA ASN A 307 6.63 -4.49 8.02
C ASN A 307 7.33 -5.12 6.83
N GLY A 308 8.31 -4.42 6.25
CA GLY A 308 9.16 -4.97 5.18
C GLY A 308 9.87 -6.24 5.62
N ILE A 309 10.54 -6.20 6.77
CA ILE A 309 11.29 -7.34 7.33
C ILE A 309 10.35 -8.51 7.63
N CYS A 310 9.23 -8.27 8.31
CA CYS A 310 8.26 -9.32 8.64
C CYS A 310 7.66 -9.95 7.36
N SER A 311 7.35 -9.13 6.35
CA SER A 311 6.81 -9.63 5.08
C SER A 311 7.83 -10.50 4.34
N GLY A 312 9.09 -10.08 4.29
CA GLY A 312 10.18 -10.89 3.72
C GLY A 312 10.39 -12.20 4.47
N PHE A 313 10.34 -12.17 5.80
CA PHE A 313 10.43 -13.37 6.63
C PHE A 313 9.30 -14.37 6.31
N PHE A 314 8.04 -13.92 6.28
CA PHE A 314 6.93 -14.78 5.89
C PHE A 314 7.04 -15.28 4.45
N PHE A 315 7.54 -14.45 3.54
CA PHE A 315 7.77 -14.87 2.16
C PHE A 315 8.76 -16.05 2.09
N ILE A 316 9.92 -15.94 2.75
CA ILE A 316 10.93 -17.01 2.79
C ILE A 316 10.35 -18.29 3.40
N MET A 317 9.56 -18.18 4.48
CA MET A 317 8.94 -19.34 5.11
C MET A 317 7.92 -20.04 4.21
N LEU A 318 7.15 -19.28 3.43
CA LEU A 318 6.04 -19.78 2.63
C LEU A 318 6.44 -20.19 1.21
N ALA A 319 7.50 -19.60 0.65
CA ALA A 319 7.95 -19.84 -0.72
C ALA A 319 8.20 -21.32 -1.06
N PRO A 320 8.86 -22.14 -0.22
CA PRO A 320 9.08 -23.56 -0.53
C PRO A 320 7.79 -24.39 -0.69
N PHE A 321 6.71 -23.96 -0.05
CA PHE A 321 5.40 -24.61 -0.18
C PHE A 321 4.69 -24.19 -1.47
N PHE A 322 4.92 -22.96 -1.93
CA PHE A 322 4.30 -22.39 -3.13
C PHE A 322 5.04 -22.74 -4.43
N GLU A 323 6.37 -22.88 -4.41
CA GLU A 323 7.20 -23.22 -5.59
C GLU A 323 6.69 -24.45 -6.34
N LYS A 324 6.20 -25.45 -5.61
CA LYS A 324 5.61 -26.69 -6.16
C LYS A 324 4.38 -26.44 -7.03
N TYR A 325 3.69 -25.32 -6.86
CA TYR A 325 2.50 -24.94 -7.60
C TYR A 325 2.80 -23.94 -8.72
N VAL A 326 3.89 -23.17 -8.63
CA VAL A 326 4.33 -22.22 -9.68
C VAL A 326 4.86 -22.98 -10.91
N GLN A 327 5.54 -24.10 -10.70
CA GLN A 327 6.14 -24.91 -11.78
C GLN A 327 5.10 -25.68 -12.62
N LYS A 328 3.84 -25.74 -12.18
CA LYS A 328 2.75 -26.18 -13.05
C LYS A 328 2.31 -24.96 -13.86
N PRO A 329 2.25 -25.03 -15.20
CA PRO A 329 1.72 -23.94 -15.99
C PRO A 329 0.29 -23.69 -15.52
N VAL A 330 0.11 -22.62 -14.74
CA VAL A 330 -1.21 -22.10 -14.46
C VAL A 330 -1.69 -21.66 -15.84
N PRO A 331 -2.79 -22.23 -16.37
CA PRO A 331 -3.33 -21.74 -17.63
C PRO A 331 -3.50 -20.24 -17.44
N THR A 332 -2.74 -19.47 -18.22
CA THR A 332 -2.95 -18.04 -18.37
C THR A 332 -4.41 -17.93 -18.77
N LEU A 333 -5.27 -17.58 -17.81
CA LEU A 333 -6.53 -16.98 -18.14
C LEU A 333 -6.10 -15.66 -18.78
N ALA A 334 -5.95 -15.72 -20.10
CA ALA A 334 -5.62 -14.57 -20.89
C ALA A 334 -6.59 -13.48 -20.47
N MET A 335 -6.04 -12.32 -20.12
CA MET A 335 -6.79 -11.07 -20.26
C MET A 335 -6.99 -10.81 -21.77
N GLN A 336 -7.62 -11.74 -22.47
CA GLN A 336 -8.47 -11.41 -23.57
C GLN A 336 -9.83 -11.16 -22.94
N ALA A 337 -10.27 -9.91 -23.04
CA ALA A 337 -11.66 -9.57 -22.92
C ALA A 337 -12.42 -10.28 -24.05
N GLU A 338 -12.69 -11.58 -23.86
CA GLU A 338 -13.80 -12.25 -24.51
C GLU A 338 -14.72 -12.77 -23.41
N THR A 339 -15.91 -12.18 -23.42
CA THR A 339 -17.06 -12.51 -22.60
C THR A 339 -17.48 -13.96 -22.84
N ALA A 340 -16.91 -14.91 -22.09
CA ALA A 340 -17.53 -16.20 -21.78
C ALA A 340 -16.65 -16.97 -20.77
N VAL A 341 -16.84 -16.76 -19.47
CA VAL A 341 -16.29 -17.68 -18.46
C VAL A 341 -17.41 -18.14 -17.54
N SER A 342 -17.72 -19.42 -17.63
CA SER A 342 -18.53 -20.18 -16.68
C SER A 342 -17.96 -20.02 -15.27
N PHE A 343 -18.77 -19.47 -14.37
CA PHE A 343 -18.37 -19.17 -12.99
C PHE A 343 -18.05 -20.46 -12.20
N PRO A 344 -16.82 -20.65 -11.69
CA PRO A 344 -16.54 -21.74 -10.76
C PRO A 344 -17.23 -21.48 -9.41
N ILE A 345 -17.81 -22.53 -8.84
CA ILE A 345 -18.68 -22.53 -7.64
C ILE A 345 -18.02 -21.85 -6.41
N LEU A 346 -16.69 -21.78 -6.35
CA LEU A 346 -15.96 -21.17 -5.23
C LEU A 346 -15.89 -19.63 -5.31
N SER A 347 -15.72 -19.05 -6.51
CA SER A 347 -15.77 -17.59 -6.68
C SER A 347 -17.21 -17.08 -6.52
N ALA A 348 -18.19 -17.87 -6.98
CA ALA A 348 -19.61 -17.64 -6.72
C ALA A 348 -19.92 -17.64 -5.22
N LYS A 349 -19.30 -18.51 -4.41
CA LYS A 349 -19.48 -18.51 -2.94
C LYS A 349 -18.89 -17.26 -2.27
N CYS A 350 -17.73 -16.77 -2.70
CA CYS A 350 -17.14 -15.55 -2.14
C CYS A 350 -17.90 -14.28 -2.56
N SER A 351 -18.34 -14.19 -3.81
CA SER A 351 -19.17 -13.08 -4.28
C SER A 351 -20.57 -13.14 -3.65
N LEU A 352 -21.17 -14.32 -3.46
CA LEU A 352 -22.42 -14.51 -2.72
C LEU A 352 -22.27 -14.17 -1.23
N LEU A 353 -21.12 -14.43 -0.60
CA LEU A 353 -20.85 -14.03 0.78
C LEU A 353 -20.72 -12.51 0.91
N PHE A 354 -20.06 -11.85 -0.04
CA PHE A 354 -19.98 -10.39 -0.10
C PHE A 354 -21.35 -9.76 -0.39
N PHE A 355 -22.13 -10.35 -1.30
CA PHE A 355 -23.51 -9.92 -1.60
C PHE A 355 -24.46 -10.19 -0.44
N ALA A 356 -24.31 -11.32 0.26
CA ALA A 356 -25.07 -11.65 1.46
C ALA A 356 -24.70 -10.70 2.60
N PHE A 357 -23.43 -10.35 2.77
CA PHE A 357 -23.00 -9.32 3.72
C PHE A 357 -23.62 -7.96 3.39
N ALA A 358 -23.60 -7.55 2.11
CA ALA A 358 -24.23 -6.32 1.64
C ALA A 358 -25.76 -6.32 1.81
N LEU A 359 -26.43 -7.45 1.56
CA LEU A 359 -27.87 -7.62 1.75
C LEU A 359 -28.26 -7.66 3.22
N ILE A 360 -27.54 -8.41 4.07
CA ILE A 360 -27.76 -8.44 5.52
C ILE A 360 -27.56 -7.02 6.11
N TYR A 361 -26.56 -6.28 5.63
CA TYR A 361 -26.37 -4.87 5.97
C TYR A 361 -27.56 -4.00 5.53
N ALA A 362 -28.06 -4.16 4.30
CA ALA A 362 -29.21 -3.43 3.79
C ALA A 362 -30.52 -3.75 4.53
N PHE A 363 -30.75 -5.02 4.90
CA PHE A 363 -31.96 -5.45 5.61
C PHE A 363 -31.96 -5.07 7.10
N LYS A 364 -30.80 -5.04 7.75
CA LYS A 364 -30.70 -4.61 9.17
C LYS A 364 -30.99 -3.12 9.34
N LYS A 365 -30.70 -2.30 8.31
CA LYS A 365 -30.99 -0.85 8.28
C LYS A 365 -32.48 -0.53 8.01
N ARG A 366 -33.29 -1.49 7.57
CA ARG A 366 -34.75 -1.31 7.39
C ARG A 366 -35.58 -1.63 8.64
N LYS A 367 -34.98 -2.23 9.68
CA LYS A 367 -35.66 -2.64 10.92
C LYS A 367 -35.32 -1.76 12.14
N GLN A 368 -34.51 -0.72 11.96
CA GLN A 368 -34.31 0.40 12.89
C GLN A 368 -34.80 1.66 12.21
#